data_AF-F2RZL2-F1
#
_entry.id   AF-F2RZL2-F1
#
_cell.length_a   1.000
_cell.length_b   1.000
_cell.length_c   1.000
_cell.angle_alpha   90.00
_cell.angle_beta   90.00
_cell.angle_gamma   90.00
#
_symmetry.space_group_name_H-M   'P 1'
#
loop_
_entity.id
_entity.type
_entity.pdbx_description
1 polymer ?
#
loop_
_entity_poly.entity_id
_entity_poly.type
_entity_poly.pdbx_seq_one_letter_code
_entity_poly.pdbx_strand_id
1 'polypeptide(L)'
;MEAVYNGIKSVYGFLFLSQAERGLLDSNECFWASDLALGVGFRTENFESEVKRRYPHRTDILGIAEKVQQSIRSEYGGIMPGDLFNIYEMREATSQTLSPREVETFQWFLAKWLDRPAIEKEYSFLRLDLHYPDDEIIHNTEEHAADTAEKMKQWLLARHGTLEF
;
A
#
# COMPACT_ATOMS: atom_id res chain seq x y z
N MET A 1 -27.35 -37.47 -6.43
CA MET A 1 -27.76 -36.95 -5.10
C MET A 1 -26.60 -36.26 -4.38
N GLU A 2 -25.39 -36.82 -4.39
CA GLU A 2 -24.20 -36.24 -3.74
C GLU A 2 -23.80 -34.85 -4.26
N ALA A 3 -23.85 -34.63 -5.58
CA ALA A 3 -23.55 -33.33 -6.20
C ALA A 3 -24.52 -32.21 -5.78
N VAL A 4 -25.80 -32.55 -5.59
CA VAL A 4 -26.82 -31.60 -5.14
C VAL A 4 -26.61 -31.28 -3.65
N TYR A 5 -26.27 -32.28 -2.85
CA TYR A 5 -25.96 -32.09 -1.43
C TYR A 5 -24.69 -31.24 -1.21
N ASN A 6 -23.64 -31.46 -2.01
CA ASN A 6 -22.43 -30.65 -1.97
C ASN A 6 -22.66 -29.21 -2.48
N GLY A 7 -23.50 -29.03 -3.50
CA GLY A 7 -23.93 -27.70 -3.95
C GLY A 7 -24.71 -26.94 -2.88
N ILE A 8 -25.66 -27.60 -2.23
CA ILE A 8 -26.44 -27.00 -1.13
C ILE A 8 -25.54 -26.70 0.07
N LYS A 9 -24.63 -27.60 0.44
CA LYS A 9 -23.67 -27.38 1.55
C LYS A 9 -22.69 -26.24 1.26
N SER A 10 -22.25 -26.08 0.01
CA SER A 10 -21.41 -24.96 -0.44
C SER A 10 -22.15 -23.62 -0.33
N VAL A 11 -23.39 -23.57 -0.83
CA VAL A 11 -24.24 -22.36 -0.77
C VAL A 11 -24.62 -22.01 0.66
N TYR A 12 -24.92 -23.00 1.50
CA TYR A 12 -25.22 -22.78 2.92
C TYR A 12 -23.97 -22.37 3.72
N GLY A 13 -22.80 -22.93 3.43
CA GLY A 13 -21.53 -22.45 3.99
C GLY A 13 -21.29 -20.98 3.64
N PHE A 14 -21.52 -20.61 2.39
CA PHE A 14 -21.35 -19.23 1.94
C PHE A 14 -22.35 -18.24 2.57
N LEU A 15 -23.61 -18.66 2.80
CA LEU A 15 -24.66 -17.77 3.29
C LEU A 15 -24.74 -17.67 4.82
N PHE A 16 -24.36 -18.73 5.55
CA PHE A 16 -24.60 -18.85 6.99
C PHE A 16 -23.34 -18.85 7.87
N LEU A 17 -22.14 -18.94 7.29
CA LEU A 17 -20.91 -18.67 8.03
C LEU A 17 -20.81 -17.15 8.31
N SER A 18 -20.34 -16.77 9.49
CA SER A 18 -19.95 -15.40 9.80
C SER A 18 -18.81 -14.93 8.89
N GLN A 19 -18.60 -13.61 8.74
CA GLN A 19 -17.46 -13.05 7.97
C GLN A 19 -16.13 -13.71 8.37
N ALA A 20 -15.90 -13.86 9.68
CA ALA A 20 -14.74 -14.55 10.25
C ALA A 20 -14.63 -16.03 9.84
N GLU A 21 -15.74 -16.75 9.73
CA GLU A 21 -15.77 -18.16 9.32
C GLU A 21 -15.64 -18.36 7.80
N ARG A 22 -15.93 -17.32 7.00
CA ARG A 22 -15.65 -17.29 5.56
C ARG A 22 -14.22 -16.87 5.24
N GLY A 23 -13.43 -16.47 6.25
CA GLY A 23 -12.14 -15.83 6.05
C GLY A 23 -12.25 -14.43 5.43
N LEU A 24 -13.45 -13.83 5.44
CA LEU A 24 -13.70 -12.48 4.95
C LEU A 24 -13.34 -11.50 6.06
N LEU A 25 -12.37 -10.64 5.76
CA LEU A 25 -11.93 -9.58 6.66
C LEU A 25 -13.04 -8.52 6.79
N ASP A 26 -13.01 -7.74 7.87
CA ASP A 26 -13.95 -6.64 8.02
C ASP A 26 -13.78 -5.68 6.84
N SER A 27 -14.83 -5.54 6.03
CA SER A 27 -14.84 -4.68 4.84
C SER A 27 -14.43 -3.24 5.16
N ASN A 28 -14.74 -2.77 6.37
CA ASN A 28 -14.35 -1.43 6.82
C ASN A 28 -12.85 -1.37 7.13
N GLU A 29 -12.27 -2.40 7.76
CA GLU A 29 -10.84 -2.49 8.00
C GLU A 29 -10.05 -2.56 6.68
N CYS A 30 -10.50 -3.39 5.73
CA CYS A 30 -9.91 -3.46 4.40
C CYS A 30 -9.97 -2.11 3.67
N PHE A 31 -11.09 -1.39 3.77
CA PHE A 31 -11.24 -0.06 3.18
C PHE A 31 -10.19 0.92 3.73
N TRP A 32 -10.06 1.05 5.05
CA TRP A 32 -9.12 2.00 5.65
C TRP A 32 -7.66 1.65 5.39
N ALA A 33 -7.32 0.37 5.43
CA ALA A 33 -5.97 -0.09 5.13
C ALA A 33 -5.63 0.10 3.65
N SER A 34 -6.60 -0.10 2.75
CA SER A 34 -6.47 0.16 1.31
C SER A 34 -6.28 1.65 1.02
N ASP A 35 -7.10 2.52 1.60
CA ASP A 35 -6.99 3.98 1.44
C ASP A 35 -5.60 4.48 1.85
N LEU A 36 -5.08 3.99 2.98
CA LEU A 36 -3.75 4.37 3.45
C LEU A 36 -2.62 3.84 2.56
N ALA A 37 -2.71 2.59 2.09
CA ALA A 37 -1.75 1.98 1.18
C ALA A 37 -1.72 2.69 -0.18
N LEU A 38 -2.89 3.04 -0.71
CA LEU A 38 -3.04 3.85 -1.91
C LEU A 38 -2.48 5.25 -1.70
N GLY A 39 -2.72 5.87 -0.53
CA GLY A 39 -2.17 7.17 -0.18
C GLY A 39 -0.64 7.21 -0.22
N VAL A 40 0.03 6.19 0.32
CA VAL A 40 1.50 6.06 0.26
C VAL A 40 1.96 5.93 -1.20
N GLY A 41 1.37 5.00 -1.96
CA GLY A 41 1.72 4.78 -3.37
C GLY A 41 1.53 6.05 -4.20
N PHE A 42 0.32 6.61 -4.20
CA PHE A 42 -0.04 7.81 -4.94
C PHE A 42 0.88 8.99 -4.64
N ARG A 43 1.20 9.26 -3.37
CA ARG A 43 2.05 10.40 -3.00
C ARG A 43 3.50 10.22 -3.43
N THR A 44 4.04 9.00 -3.36
CA THR A 44 5.39 8.75 -3.87
C THR A 44 5.48 8.94 -5.39
N GLU A 45 4.47 8.48 -6.14
CA GLU A 45 4.40 8.62 -7.59
C GLU A 45 4.12 10.06 -8.03
N ASN A 46 3.25 10.75 -7.29
CA ASN A 46 2.94 12.16 -7.51
C ASN A 46 4.16 13.04 -7.25
N PHE A 47 4.89 12.80 -6.16
CA PHE A 47 6.15 13.50 -5.87
C PHE A 47 7.16 13.36 -7.01
N GLU A 48 7.43 12.13 -7.47
CA GLU A 48 8.35 11.90 -8.58
C GLU A 48 7.86 12.61 -9.86
N SER A 49 6.58 12.47 -10.20
CA SER A 49 5.98 13.08 -11.40
C SER A 49 6.09 14.59 -11.37
N GLU A 50 5.77 15.22 -10.23
CA GLU A 50 5.82 16.67 -10.08
C GLU A 50 7.25 17.21 -10.09
N VAL A 51 8.20 16.53 -9.43
CA VAL A 51 9.62 16.90 -9.52
C VAL A 51 10.12 16.75 -10.94
N LYS A 52 9.77 15.67 -11.65
CA LYS A 52 10.17 15.45 -13.03
C LYS A 52 9.62 16.54 -13.96
N ARG A 53 8.40 17.00 -13.69
CA ARG A 53 7.74 18.06 -14.45
C ARG A 53 8.32 19.44 -14.16
N ARG A 54 8.55 19.79 -12.88
CA ARG A 54 8.96 21.14 -12.45
C ARG A 54 10.48 21.31 -12.43
N TYR A 55 11.22 20.28 -12.03
CA TYR A 55 12.67 20.29 -11.78
C TYR A 55 13.39 19.11 -12.48
N PRO A 56 13.24 18.94 -13.81
CA PRO A 56 13.80 17.79 -14.53
C PRO A 56 15.32 17.65 -14.44
N HIS A 57 16.03 18.73 -14.08
CA HIS A 57 17.47 18.75 -13.91
C HIS A 57 17.94 18.16 -12.57
N ARG A 58 17.04 17.97 -11.59
CA ARG A 58 17.33 17.41 -10.27
C ARG A 58 17.30 15.88 -10.28
N THR A 59 18.21 15.30 -11.05
CA THR A 59 18.36 13.84 -11.16
C THR A 59 18.72 13.17 -9.84
N ASP A 60 19.33 13.92 -8.91
CA ASP A 60 19.59 13.50 -7.54
C ASP A 60 18.29 13.25 -6.75
N ILE A 61 17.30 14.14 -6.85
CA ILE A 61 15.99 13.98 -6.20
C ILE A 61 15.22 12.83 -6.84
N LEU A 62 15.18 12.79 -8.18
CA LEU A 62 14.46 11.76 -8.92
C LEU A 62 15.00 10.36 -8.61
N GLY A 63 16.33 10.19 -8.55
CA GLY A 63 16.95 8.92 -8.19
C GLY A 63 16.61 8.44 -6.78
N ILE A 64 16.42 9.36 -5.82
CA ILE A 64 15.97 9.01 -4.47
C ILE A 64 14.50 8.59 -4.46
N ALA A 65 13.62 9.34 -5.15
CA ALA A 65 12.20 9.01 -5.25
C ALA A 65 11.98 7.63 -5.88
N GLU A 66 12.71 7.32 -6.95
CA GLU A 66 12.68 6.01 -7.61
C GLU A 66 13.09 4.89 -6.64
N LYS A 67 14.18 5.07 -5.88
CA LYS A 67 14.65 4.10 -4.89
C LYS A 67 13.66 3.88 -3.74
N VAL A 68 12.93 4.92 -3.30
CA VAL A 68 11.85 4.75 -2.32
C VAL A 68 10.76 3.86 -2.89
N GLN A 69 10.28 4.13 -4.09
CA GLN A 69 9.25 3.29 -4.70
C GLN A 69 9.73 1.85 -4.91
N GLN A 70 10.96 1.65 -5.38
CA GLN A 70 11.56 0.32 -5.49
C GLN A 70 11.64 -0.40 -4.14
N SER A 71 12.04 0.30 -3.09
CA SER A 71 12.09 -0.24 -1.73
C SER A 71 10.71 -0.60 -1.17
N ILE A 72 9.66 0.15 -1.52
CA ILE A 72 8.29 -0.19 -1.11
C ILE A 72 7.84 -1.42 -1.89
N ARG A 73 8.00 -1.43 -3.22
CA ARG A 73 7.61 -2.55 -4.07
C ARG A 73 8.31 -3.85 -3.69
N SER A 74 9.61 -3.80 -3.36
CA SER A 74 10.38 -5.00 -3.01
C SER A 74 9.87 -5.70 -1.73
N GLU A 75 9.29 -4.96 -0.79
CA GLU A 75 8.64 -5.54 0.40
C GLU A 75 7.43 -6.40 0.03
N TYR A 76 6.74 -6.05 -1.05
CA TYR A 76 5.46 -6.63 -1.46
C TYR A 76 5.56 -7.45 -2.76
N GLY A 77 6.74 -8.03 -3.04
CA GLY A 77 6.93 -8.91 -4.20
C GLY A 77 6.94 -8.19 -5.56
N GLY A 78 7.25 -6.88 -5.56
CA GLY A 78 7.43 -6.07 -6.76
C GLY A 78 6.25 -5.17 -7.12
N ILE A 79 5.18 -5.16 -6.31
CA ILE A 79 3.98 -4.34 -6.55
C ILE A 79 3.76 -3.32 -5.43
N MET A 80 2.97 -2.28 -5.69
CA MET A 80 2.62 -1.33 -4.65
C MET A 80 1.63 -1.96 -3.66
N PRO A 81 1.65 -1.57 -2.37
CA PRO A 81 0.77 -2.16 -1.37
C PRO A 81 -0.72 -1.94 -1.69
N GLY A 82 -1.10 -0.80 -2.30
CA GLY A 82 -2.46 -0.60 -2.78
C GLY A 82 -2.92 -1.63 -3.83
N ASP A 83 -2.00 -2.10 -4.68
CA ASP A 83 -2.31 -3.12 -5.70
C ASP A 83 -2.60 -4.49 -5.09
N LEU A 84 -2.01 -4.80 -3.93
CA LEU A 84 -2.34 -6.03 -3.21
C LEU A 84 -3.82 -6.05 -2.84
N PHE A 85 -4.37 -4.96 -2.29
CA PHE A 85 -5.80 -4.88 -1.96
C PHE A 85 -6.68 -5.12 -3.20
N ASN A 86 -6.35 -4.50 -4.33
CA ASN A 86 -7.07 -4.72 -5.60
C ASN A 86 -7.04 -6.21 -6.04
N ILE A 87 -5.91 -6.89 -5.88
CA ILE A 87 -5.78 -8.33 -6.18
C ILE A 87 -6.68 -9.15 -5.26
N TYR A 88 -6.71 -8.85 -3.97
CA TYR A 88 -7.55 -9.55 -3.00
C TYR A 88 -9.04 -9.34 -3.27
N GLU A 89 -9.48 -8.10 -3.48
CA GLU A 89 -10.87 -7.76 -3.83
C GLU A 89 -11.33 -8.48 -5.11
N MET A 90 -10.49 -8.52 -6.13
CA MET A 90 -10.80 -9.24 -7.38
C MET A 90 -10.93 -10.76 -7.17
N ARG A 91 -10.09 -11.36 -6.31
CA ARG A 91 -10.17 -12.79 -5.99
C ARG A 91 -11.43 -13.11 -5.19
N GLU A 92 -11.81 -12.24 -4.26
CA GLU A 92 -13.07 -12.35 -3.53
C GLU A 92 -14.26 -12.26 -4.48
N ALA A 93 -14.29 -11.26 -5.37
CA ALA A 93 -15.36 -11.07 -6.36
C ALA A 93 -15.49 -12.27 -7.32
N THR A 94 -14.38 -12.96 -7.62
CA THR A 94 -14.37 -14.17 -8.46
C THR A 94 -14.54 -15.47 -7.67
N SER A 95 -14.85 -15.39 -6.37
CA SER A 95 -15.01 -16.53 -5.45
C SER A 95 -13.80 -17.48 -5.44
N GLN A 96 -12.61 -16.96 -5.74
CA GLN A 96 -11.38 -17.72 -5.65
C GLN A 96 -10.96 -17.82 -4.18
N THR A 97 -11.04 -19.03 -3.64
CA THR A 97 -10.64 -19.30 -2.26
C THR A 97 -9.14 -19.10 -2.08
N LEU A 98 -8.76 -18.37 -1.03
CA LEU A 98 -7.38 -18.23 -0.60
C LEU A 98 -6.95 -19.49 0.17
N SER A 99 -5.72 -19.93 -0.03
CA SER A 99 -5.10 -20.93 0.82
C SER A 99 -4.89 -20.38 2.24
N PRO A 100 -4.79 -21.24 3.27
CA PRO A 100 -4.55 -20.79 4.64
C PRO A 100 -3.32 -19.87 4.79
N ARG A 101 -2.26 -20.14 4.03
CA ARG A 101 -1.04 -19.31 4.03
C ARG A 101 -1.28 -17.92 3.42
N GLU A 102 -2.08 -17.84 2.36
CA GLU A 102 -2.45 -16.56 1.75
C GLU A 102 -3.33 -15.73 2.69
N VAL A 103 -4.26 -16.37 3.40
CA VAL A 103 -5.07 -15.71 4.44
C VAL A 103 -4.18 -15.17 5.56
N GLU A 104 -3.25 -15.97 6.07
CA GLU A 104 -2.31 -15.53 7.12
C GLU A 104 -1.43 -14.36 6.65
N THR A 105 -0.93 -14.43 5.42
CA THR A 105 -0.12 -13.37 4.81
C THR A 105 -0.93 -12.08 4.68
N PHE A 106 -2.18 -12.19 4.23
CA PHE A 106 -3.05 -11.03 4.08
C PHE A 106 -3.46 -10.43 5.41
N GLN A 107 -3.70 -11.25 6.43
CA GLN A 107 -4.00 -10.78 7.78
C GLN A 107 -2.82 -10.00 8.38
N TRP A 108 -1.59 -10.48 8.19
CA TRP A 108 -0.40 -9.75 8.62
C TRP A 108 -0.26 -8.42 7.88
N PHE A 109 -0.48 -8.43 6.57
CA PHE A 109 -0.46 -7.23 5.74
C PHE A 109 -1.54 -6.23 6.18
N LEU A 110 -2.78 -6.68 6.37
CA LEU A 110 -3.88 -5.85 6.86
C LEU A 110 -3.55 -5.24 8.23
N ALA A 111 -3.07 -6.05 9.17
CA ALA A 111 -2.71 -5.57 10.51
C ALA A 111 -1.65 -4.47 10.47
N LYS A 112 -0.65 -4.58 9.60
CA LYS A 112 0.36 -3.52 9.39
C LYS A 112 -0.30 -2.22 8.90
N TRP A 113 -1.17 -2.30 7.89
CA TRP A 113 -1.77 -1.13 7.26
C TRP A 113 -2.93 -0.53 8.06
N LEU A 114 -3.48 -1.25 9.04
CA LEU A 114 -4.40 -0.71 10.03
C LEU A 114 -3.72 0.11 11.14
N ASP A 115 -2.42 -0.09 11.38
CA ASP A 115 -1.64 0.72 12.32
C ASP A 115 -1.29 2.08 11.71
N ARG A 116 -2.31 2.92 11.55
CA ARG A 116 -2.20 4.23 10.94
C ARG A 116 -1.11 5.11 11.59
N PRO A 117 -1.00 5.22 12.93
CA PRO A 117 0.08 5.98 13.54
C PRO A 117 1.48 5.46 13.17
N ALA A 118 1.67 4.15 13.06
CA ALA A 118 2.95 3.59 12.64
C ALA A 118 3.25 3.93 11.17
N ILE A 119 2.26 3.81 10.28
CA ILE A 119 2.40 4.14 8.85
C ILE A 119 2.66 5.64 8.65
N GLU A 120 1.90 6.52 9.31
CA GLU A 120 2.13 7.98 9.25
C GLU A 120 3.52 8.37 9.76
N LYS A 121 4.03 7.66 10.77
CA LYS A 121 5.39 7.84 11.27
C LYS A 121 6.44 7.35 10.27
N GLU A 122 6.26 6.14 9.73
CA GLU A 122 7.18 5.52 8.76
C GLU A 122 7.31 6.39 7.49
N TYR A 123 6.21 6.91 6.99
CA TYR A 123 6.15 7.71 5.76
C TYR A 123 5.90 9.20 6.01
N SER A 124 6.37 9.73 7.15
CA SER A 124 6.13 11.12 7.55
C SER A 124 6.56 12.18 6.52
N PHE A 125 7.53 11.86 5.66
CA PHE A 125 7.97 12.71 4.55
C PHE A 125 6.91 12.89 3.45
N LEU A 126 5.91 12.00 3.35
CA LEU A 126 4.80 12.11 2.40
C LEU A 126 3.66 13.00 2.89
N ARG A 127 3.68 13.41 4.17
CA ARG A 127 2.63 14.23 4.78
C ARG A 127 1.22 13.69 4.53
N LEU A 128 1.01 12.41 4.91
CA LEU A 128 -0.27 11.70 4.75
C LEU A 128 -1.43 12.40 5.48
N ASP A 129 -1.11 13.29 6.43
CA ASP A 129 -2.03 14.16 7.16
C ASP A 129 -2.69 15.25 6.32
N LEU A 130 -2.10 15.62 5.18
CA LEU A 130 -2.58 16.74 4.35
C LEU A 130 -3.66 16.28 3.37
N HIS A 131 -4.69 17.09 3.15
CA HIS A 131 -5.65 16.88 2.07
C HIS A 131 -5.26 17.70 0.84
N TYR A 132 -5.66 17.26 -0.36
CA TYR A 132 -5.51 18.06 -1.57
C TYR A 132 -6.26 19.41 -1.41
N PRO A 133 -5.66 20.56 -1.76
CA PRO A 133 -4.39 20.74 -2.49
C PRO A 133 -3.14 20.98 -1.62
N ASP A 134 -3.24 20.83 -0.30
CA ASP A 134 -2.13 21.15 0.63
C ASP A 134 -0.95 20.19 0.49
N ASP A 135 -1.18 19.01 -0.09
CA ASP A 135 -0.15 18.01 -0.38
C ASP A 135 0.89 18.48 -1.41
N GLU A 136 0.61 19.53 -2.20
CA GLU A 136 1.60 20.14 -3.09
C GLU A 136 2.78 20.77 -2.33
N ILE A 137 2.65 21.05 -1.03
CA ILE A 137 3.69 21.74 -0.25
C ILE A 137 5.03 21.01 -0.26
N ILE A 138 5.04 19.68 -0.42
CA ILE A 138 6.28 18.88 -0.41
C ILE A 138 7.11 19.05 -1.70
N HIS A 139 6.55 19.66 -2.76
CA HIS A 139 7.23 19.83 -4.05
C HIS A 139 6.85 21.12 -4.80
N ASN A 140 6.11 22.05 -4.17
CA ASN A 140 5.70 23.30 -4.80
C ASN A 140 6.88 24.25 -5.09
N THR A 141 8.00 24.10 -4.36
CA THR A 141 9.28 24.76 -4.59
C THR A 141 10.40 23.74 -4.70
N GLU A 142 11.52 24.13 -5.33
CA GLU A 142 12.68 23.24 -5.44
C GLU A 142 13.30 22.94 -4.07
N GLU A 143 13.27 23.90 -3.15
CA GLU A 143 13.73 23.73 -1.77
C GLU A 143 12.89 22.69 -1.02
N HIS A 144 11.56 22.76 -1.13
CA HIS A 144 10.69 21.76 -0.52
C HIS A 144 10.86 20.38 -1.16
N ALA A 145 11.05 20.30 -2.48
CA ALA A 145 11.36 19.05 -3.16
C ALA A 145 12.67 18.46 -2.63
N ALA A 146 13.72 19.27 -2.44
CA ALA A 146 15.00 18.83 -1.91
C ALA A 146 14.90 18.37 -0.43
N ASP A 147 14.18 19.11 0.42
CA ASP A 147 13.93 18.71 1.82
C ASP A 147 13.19 17.38 1.91
N THR A 148 12.15 17.20 1.09
CA THR A 148 11.40 15.94 1.02
C THR A 148 12.28 14.78 0.54
N ALA A 149 13.12 14.99 -0.49
CA ALA A 149 14.07 13.98 -0.96
C ALA A 149 15.12 13.63 0.10
N GLU A 150 15.62 14.60 0.87
CA GLU A 150 16.58 14.29 1.93
C GLU A 150 15.93 13.43 3.03
N LYS A 151 14.66 13.67 3.37
CA LYS A 151 13.91 12.80 4.31
C LYS A 151 13.67 11.41 3.73
N MET A 152 13.34 11.29 2.45
CA MET A 152 13.24 10.01 1.74
C MET A 152 14.56 9.23 1.78
N LYS A 153 15.68 9.91 1.55
CA LYS A 153 17.02 9.34 1.64
C LYS A 153 17.36 8.88 3.05
N GLN A 154 17.01 9.66 4.08
CA GLN A 154 17.16 9.25 5.48
C GLN A 154 16.33 8.01 5.80
N TRP A 155 15.11 7.92 5.28
CA TRP A 155 14.27 6.73 5.41
C TRP A 155 14.91 5.51 4.75
N LEU A 156 15.46 5.64 3.54
CA LEU A 156 16.19 4.56 2.86
C LEU A 156 17.41 4.10 3.65
N LEU A 157 18.21 5.04 4.15
CA LEU A 157 19.38 4.74 4.96
C LEU A 157 19.02 4.06 6.29
N ALA A 158 17.95 4.50 6.95
CA ALA A 158 17.46 3.87 8.16
C ALA A 158 16.97 2.43 7.91
N ARG A 159 16.38 2.20 6.74
CA ARG A 159 15.81 0.90 6.36
C ARG A 159 16.86 -0.12 5.89
N HIS A 160 17.81 0.32 5.06
CA HIS A 160 18.74 -0.58 4.36
C HIS A 160 20.20 -0.42 4.81
N GLY A 161 20.54 0.65 5.54
CA GLY A 161 21.91 1.00 5.90
C GLY A 161 22.76 1.52 4.73
N THR A 162 22.24 1.50 3.50
CA THR A 162 22.92 1.94 2.28
C THR A 162 21.91 2.47 1.26
N LEU A 163 22.42 3.20 0.27
CA LEU A 163 21.67 3.57 -0.94
C LEU A 163 22.02 2.67 -2.13
N GLU A 164 22.93 1.71 -1.99
CA GLU A 164 23.36 0.79 -3.05
C GLU A 164 22.52 -0.49 -3.00
N PHE A 165 21.38 -0.49 -3.70
CA PHE A 165 20.51 -1.65 -3.93
C PHE A 165 19.74 -1.47 -5.24
#